data_AF-A0A970DAR9-F1
#
_entry.id   AF-A0A970DAR9-F1
#
_cell.length_a   1.000
_cell.length_b   1.000
_cell.length_c   1.000
_cell.angle_alpha   90.00
_cell.angle_beta   90.00
_cell.angle_gamma   90.00
#
_symmetry.space_group_name_H-M   'P 1'
#
loop_
_entity.id
_entity.type
_entity.pdbx_description
1 polymer ?
#
loop_
_entity_poly.entity_id
_entity_poly.type
_entity_poly.pdbx_seq_one_letter_code
_entity_poly.pdbx_strand_id
1 'polypeptide(L)'
;MVEKLVPKLVQNLIELYKQDVEDYGRLLEKMKSFHGFLELGVEKKQNENLEKVLQEFCDFRNNCFQSLQQRAQQAAKIKSHLTSETGPAFKIIGLKPYLTEESFLELVELSEDLPQKMKQVLELDKLIIPKLQRELETVKEELNRLQNARKTKNIYRPKDLKEARFIDRIR
;
A
#
# COMPACT_ATOMS: atom_id res chain seq x y z
N MET A 1 -13.43 -39.33 16.03
CA MET A 1 -13.83 -38.32 15.02
C MET A 1 -12.82 -37.17 14.86
N VAL A 2 -11.86 -36.98 15.78
CA VAL A 2 -10.81 -35.94 15.72
C VAL A 2 -9.85 -36.13 14.52
N GLU A 3 -9.57 -37.38 14.11
CA GLU A 3 -8.61 -37.73 13.05
C GLU A 3 -8.90 -37.12 11.67
N LYS A 4 -10.13 -36.70 11.36
CA LYS A 4 -10.48 -36.10 10.06
C LYS A 4 -10.61 -34.58 10.08
N LEU A 5 -10.68 -33.96 11.27
CA LEU A 5 -10.89 -32.52 11.41
C LEU A 5 -9.59 -31.73 11.30
N VAL A 6 -8.53 -32.19 11.97
CA VAL A 6 -7.21 -31.54 11.95
C VAL A 6 -6.61 -31.48 10.54
N PRO A 7 -6.57 -32.57 9.74
CA PRO A 7 -6.05 -32.50 8.37
C PRO A 7 -6.81 -31.49 7.50
N LYS A 8 -8.15 -31.42 7.65
CA LYS A 8 -8.98 -30.47 6.90
C LYS A 8 -8.72 -29.02 7.28
N LEU A 9 -8.56 -28.74 8.58
CA LEU A 9 -8.22 -27.41 9.07
C LEU A 9 -6.84 -26.96 8.58
N VAL A 10 -5.86 -27.88 8.57
CA VAL A 10 -4.53 -27.59 8.03
C VAL A 10 -4.58 -27.35 6.53
N GLN A 11 -5.34 -28.14 5.77
CA GLN A 11 -5.48 -27.93 4.33
C GLN A 11 -6.06 -26.54 4.02
N ASN A 12 -7.06 -26.11 4.78
CA ASN A 12 -7.61 -24.76 4.65
C ASN A 12 -6.56 -23.69 4.98
N LEU A 13 -5.70 -23.93 5.98
CA LEU A 13 -4.63 -23.00 6.33
C LEU A 13 -3.57 -22.90 5.22
N ILE A 14 -3.18 -24.04 4.63
CA ILE A 14 -2.26 -24.11 3.49
C ILE A 14 -2.84 -23.30 2.32
N GLU A 15 -4.12 -23.49 2.01
CA GLU A 15 -4.78 -22.78 0.91
C GLU A 15 -4.78 -21.25 1.13
N LEU A 16 -5.07 -20.79 2.35
CA LEU A 16 -4.97 -19.37 2.69
C LEU A 16 -3.55 -18.85 2.52
N TYR A 17 -2.55 -19.62 2.94
CA TYR A 17 -1.15 -19.22 2.82
C TYR A 17 -0.68 -19.16 1.37
N LYS A 18 -1.11 -20.08 0.50
CA LYS A 18 -0.83 -20.01 -0.94
C LYS A 18 -1.38 -18.73 -1.56
N GLN A 19 -2.62 -18.39 -1.22
CA GLN A 19 -3.26 -17.15 -1.69
C GLN A 19 -2.53 -15.91 -1.16
N ASP A 20 -2.08 -15.92 0.09
CA ASP A 20 -1.27 -14.84 0.65
C ASP A 20 0.07 -14.69 -0.08
N VAL A 21 0.76 -15.79 -0.40
CA VAL A 21 2.02 -15.76 -1.17
C VAL A 21 1.79 -15.16 -2.55
N GLU A 22 0.72 -15.56 -3.24
CA GLU A 22 0.38 -15.03 -4.56
C GLU A 22 0.08 -13.53 -4.51
N ASP A 23 -0.75 -13.10 -3.55
CA ASP A 23 -1.11 -11.69 -3.40
C ASP A 23 0.09 -10.83 -3.03
N TYR A 24 0.97 -11.31 -2.14
CA TYR A 24 2.24 -10.64 -1.87
C TYR A 24 3.15 -10.59 -3.11
N GLY A 25 3.20 -11.64 -3.92
CA GLY A 25 3.95 -11.66 -5.17
C GLY A 25 3.48 -10.57 -6.14
N ARG A 26 2.17 -10.50 -6.39
CA ARG A 26 1.55 -9.47 -7.23
C ARG A 26 1.76 -8.06 -6.67
N LEU A 27 1.66 -7.89 -5.35
CA LEU A 27 1.93 -6.61 -4.67
C LEU A 27 3.37 -6.17 -4.86
N LEU A 28 4.34 -7.07 -4.67
CA LEU A 28 5.76 -6.78 -4.87
C LEU A 28 6.05 -6.33 -6.31
N GLU A 29 5.47 -6.98 -7.30
CA GLU A 29 5.61 -6.57 -8.70
C GLU A 29 5.05 -5.17 -8.95
N LYS A 30 3.83 -4.90 -8.46
CA LYS A 30 3.20 -3.58 -8.60
C LYS A 30 4.01 -2.49 -7.88
N MET A 31 4.54 -2.78 -6.69
CA MET A 31 5.39 -1.85 -5.94
C MET A 31 6.73 -1.60 -6.64
N LYS A 32 7.36 -2.62 -7.23
CA LYS A 32 8.59 -2.45 -8.02
C LYS A 32 8.35 -1.60 -9.26
N SER A 33 7.26 -1.87 -9.98
CA SER A 33 6.84 -1.08 -11.15
C SER A 33 6.60 0.38 -10.76
N PHE A 34 5.85 0.62 -9.67
CA PHE A 34 5.58 1.97 -9.19
C PHE A 34 6.85 2.67 -8.69
N HIS A 35 7.73 1.97 -7.98
CA HIS A 35 9.02 2.52 -7.59
C HIS A 35 9.86 2.93 -8.81
N GLY A 36 9.91 2.08 -9.85
CA GLY A 36 10.57 2.41 -11.12
C GLY A 36 9.97 3.64 -11.81
N PHE A 37 8.64 3.76 -11.78
CA PHE A 37 7.94 4.97 -12.25
C PHE A 37 8.34 6.21 -11.44
N LEU A 38 8.48 6.11 -10.11
CA LEU A 38 8.96 7.21 -9.27
C LEU A 38 10.42 7.61 -9.56
N GLU A 39 11.25 6.74 -10.15
CA GLU A 39 12.61 7.08 -10.60
C GLU A 39 12.65 7.78 -11.96
N LEU A 40 11.53 7.83 -12.70
CA LEU A 40 11.48 8.52 -13.99
C LEU A 40 11.63 10.04 -13.81
N GLY A 41 12.30 10.67 -14.78
CA GLY A 41 12.36 12.13 -14.85
C GLY A 41 10.98 12.77 -15.00
N VAL A 42 10.83 14.01 -14.52
CA VAL A 42 9.57 14.75 -14.46
C VAL A 42 8.87 14.84 -15.82
N GLU A 43 9.64 15.00 -16.91
CA GLU A 43 9.10 15.07 -18.28
C GLU A 43 8.40 13.76 -18.70
N LYS A 44 8.90 12.60 -18.26
CA LYS A 44 8.29 11.30 -18.56
C LYS A 44 7.05 11.06 -17.69
N LYS A 45 7.08 11.48 -16.42
CA LYS A 45 5.93 11.36 -15.50
C LYS A 45 4.72 12.21 -15.92
N GLN A 46 4.96 13.39 -16.52
CA GLN A 46 3.88 14.24 -17.03
C GLN A 46 3.12 13.61 -18.20
N ASN A 47 3.81 12.85 -19.06
CA ASN A 47 3.19 12.13 -20.17
C ASN A 47 2.34 10.93 -19.73
N GLU A 48 2.67 10.32 -18.59
CA GLU A 48 2.00 9.12 -18.08
C GLU A 48 0.85 9.40 -17.09
N ASN A 49 0.50 10.67 -16.86
CA ASN A 49 -0.54 11.10 -15.92
C ASN A 49 -0.33 10.53 -14.50
N LEU A 50 0.64 11.11 -13.80
CA LEU A 50 1.03 10.80 -12.42
C LEU A 50 -0.14 10.53 -11.46
N GLU A 51 -1.20 11.34 -11.51
CA GLU A 51 -2.37 11.18 -10.65
C GLU A 51 -3.05 9.83 -10.86
N LYS A 52 -3.23 9.43 -12.13
CA LYS A 52 -3.84 8.15 -12.47
C LYS A 52 -2.98 6.97 -12.00
N VAL A 53 -1.67 7.02 -12.24
CA VAL A 53 -0.73 5.95 -11.82
C VAL A 53 -0.69 5.82 -10.30
N LEU A 54 -0.67 6.95 -9.58
CA LEU A 54 -0.72 6.98 -8.12
C LEU A 54 -2.04 6.40 -7.60
N GLN A 55 -3.17 6.78 -8.18
CA GLN A 55 -4.48 6.28 -7.80
C GLN A 55 -4.59 4.77 -8.01
N GLU A 56 -4.21 4.27 -9.18
CA GLU A 56 -4.19 2.83 -9.48
C GLU A 56 -3.29 2.04 -8.53
N PHE A 57 -2.12 2.60 -8.18
CA PHE A 57 -1.22 2.00 -7.21
C PHE A 57 -1.84 1.92 -5.81
N CYS A 58 -2.41 3.02 -5.33
CA CYS A 58 -3.08 3.10 -4.02
C CYS A 58 -4.27 2.14 -3.93
N ASP A 59 -5.12 2.11 -4.95
CA ASP A 59 -6.30 1.24 -4.98
C ASP A 59 -5.89 -0.23 -5.00
N PHE A 60 -4.92 -0.60 -5.84
CA PHE A 60 -4.39 -1.96 -5.87
C PHE A 60 -3.81 -2.37 -4.51
N ARG A 61 -2.97 -1.51 -3.92
CA ARG A 61 -2.33 -1.77 -2.61
C ARG A 61 -3.38 -1.93 -1.51
N ASN A 62 -4.36 -1.05 -1.45
CA ASN A 62 -5.42 -1.09 -0.43
C ASN A 62 -6.29 -2.34 -0.56
N ASN A 63 -6.69 -2.70 -1.78
CA ASN A 63 -7.48 -3.90 -2.03
C ASN A 63 -6.71 -5.17 -1.64
N CYS A 64 -5.41 -5.24 -1.99
CA CYS A 64 -4.55 -6.34 -1.61
C CYS A 64 -4.44 -6.47 -0.07
N PHE A 65 -4.18 -5.36 0.64
CA PHE A 65 -4.10 -5.39 2.10
C PHE A 65 -5.42 -5.72 2.79
N GLN A 66 -6.57 -5.30 2.24
CA GLN A 66 -7.87 -5.70 2.75
C GLN A 66 -8.07 -7.21 2.64
N SER A 67 -7.75 -7.82 1.50
CA SER A 67 -7.82 -9.27 1.30
C SER A 67 -6.89 -10.02 2.27
N LEU A 68 -5.63 -9.58 2.38
CA LEU A 68 -4.65 -10.14 3.32
C LEU A 68 -5.14 -10.04 4.77
N GLN A 69 -5.72 -8.91 5.17
CA GLN A 69 -6.26 -8.71 6.52
C GLN A 69 -7.44 -9.64 6.81
N GLN A 70 -8.35 -9.82 5.85
CA GLN A 70 -9.47 -10.76 5.99
C GLN A 70 -8.98 -12.20 6.12
N ARG A 71 -8.01 -12.62 5.30
CA ARG A 71 -7.43 -13.97 5.38
C ARG A 71 -6.63 -14.19 6.67
N ALA A 72 -5.94 -13.16 7.18
CA ALA A 72 -5.28 -13.24 8.48
C ALA A 72 -6.28 -13.50 9.62
N GLN A 73 -7.47 -12.90 9.59
CA GLN A 73 -8.53 -13.18 10.56
C GLN A 73 -9.07 -14.61 10.42
N GLN A 74 -9.21 -15.12 9.19
CA GLN A 74 -9.62 -16.52 8.94
C GLN A 74 -8.55 -17.50 9.44
N ALA A 75 -7.28 -17.26 9.13
CA ALA A 75 -6.16 -18.04 9.60
C ALA A 75 -6.06 -18.04 11.13
N ALA A 76 -6.32 -16.92 11.79
CA ALA A 76 -6.36 -16.84 13.26
C ALA A 76 -7.46 -17.73 13.85
N LYS A 77 -8.66 -17.75 13.25
CA LYS A 77 -9.74 -18.65 13.65
C LYS A 77 -9.36 -20.12 13.48
N ILE A 78 -8.74 -20.47 12.35
CA ILE A 78 -8.25 -21.83 12.09
C ILE A 78 -7.19 -22.23 13.11
N LYS A 79 -6.21 -21.37 13.38
CA LYS A 79 -5.15 -21.62 14.39
C LYS A 79 -5.72 -21.81 15.78
N SER A 80 -6.74 -21.03 16.16
CA SER A 80 -7.43 -21.20 17.44
C SER A 80 -8.12 -22.56 17.53
N HIS A 81 -8.75 -23.01 16.45
CA HIS A 81 -9.41 -24.32 16.39
C HIS A 81 -8.38 -25.47 16.39
N LEU A 82 -7.27 -25.31 15.68
CA LEU A 82 -6.16 -26.27 15.72
C LEU A 82 -5.58 -26.38 17.14
N THR A 83 -5.50 -25.26 17.87
CA THR A 83 -5.05 -25.24 19.26
C THR A 83 -5.99 -26.06 20.15
N SER A 84 -7.31 -25.86 20.05
CA SER A 84 -8.25 -26.65 20.87
C SER A 84 -8.17 -28.16 20.62
N GLU A 85 -7.79 -28.58 19.41
CA GLU A 85 -7.68 -30.01 19.04
C GLU A 85 -6.30 -30.62 19.32
N THR A 86 -5.22 -29.83 19.30
CA THR A 86 -3.83 -30.36 19.32
C THR A 86 -3.02 -29.99 20.56
N GLY A 87 -3.52 -29.08 21.42
CA GLY A 87 -2.90 -28.76 22.71
C GLY A 87 -2.81 -27.26 23.00
N PRO A 88 -2.08 -26.84 24.06
CA PRO A 88 -2.21 -25.49 24.64
C PRO A 88 -1.71 -24.34 23.75
N ALA A 89 -0.92 -24.61 22.69
CA ALA A 89 -0.43 -23.58 21.79
C ALA A 89 -0.27 -24.10 20.36
N PHE A 90 -0.63 -23.27 19.37
CA PHE A 90 -0.39 -23.55 17.96
C PHE A 90 1.13 -23.61 17.68
N LYS A 91 1.62 -24.80 17.30
CA LYS A 91 2.99 -25.02 16.83
C LYS A 91 2.95 -25.90 15.59
N ILE A 92 3.59 -25.46 14.50
CA ILE A 92 3.61 -26.21 13.24
C ILE A 92 4.15 -27.63 13.45
N ILE A 93 5.25 -27.78 14.20
CA ILE A 93 5.83 -29.09 14.54
C ILE A 93 4.82 -30.03 15.22
N GLY A 94 3.90 -29.48 16.04
CA GLY A 94 2.86 -30.25 16.72
C GLY A 94 1.80 -30.83 15.78
N LEU A 95 1.74 -30.38 14.52
CA LEU A 95 0.80 -30.88 13.51
C LEU A 95 1.34 -32.10 12.74
N LYS A 96 2.65 -32.40 12.84
CA LYS A 96 3.29 -33.52 12.13
C LYS A 96 2.59 -34.87 12.31
N PRO A 97 2.09 -35.25 13.50
CA PRO A 97 1.41 -36.55 13.69
C PRO A 97 0.07 -36.68 12.96
N TYR A 98 -0.52 -35.57 12.51
CA TYR A 98 -1.86 -35.52 11.95
C TYR A 98 -1.88 -35.31 10.43
N LEU A 99 -0.70 -35.22 9.80
CA LEU A 99 -0.57 -34.85 8.40
C LEU A 99 0.28 -35.86 7.63
N THR A 100 0.09 -35.89 6.32
CA THR A 100 1.06 -36.50 5.42
C THR A 100 2.36 -35.70 5.43
N GLU A 101 3.47 -36.36 5.10
CA GLU A 101 4.78 -35.70 5.02
C GLU A 101 4.76 -34.54 4.02
N GLU A 102 4.12 -34.73 2.87
CA GLU A 102 3.95 -33.71 1.83
C GLU A 102 3.25 -32.45 2.36
N SER A 103 2.06 -32.59 2.96
CA SER A 103 1.30 -31.43 3.49
C SER A 103 2.01 -30.75 4.66
N PHE A 104 2.76 -31.51 5.46
CA PHE A 104 3.55 -30.94 6.55
C PHE A 104 4.72 -30.10 6.02
N LEU A 105 5.47 -30.61 5.04
CA LEU A 105 6.56 -29.86 4.41
C LEU A 105 6.05 -28.60 3.72
N GLU A 106 4.94 -28.70 2.99
CA GLU A 106 4.31 -27.56 2.34
C GLU A 106 3.90 -26.46 3.34
N LEU A 107 3.31 -26.85 4.47
CA LEU A 107 2.96 -25.90 5.53
C LEU A 107 4.20 -25.20 6.12
N VAL A 108 5.29 -25.94 6.32
CA VAL A 108 6.56 -25.40 6.82
C VAL A 108 7.12 -24.39 5.84
N GLU A 109 7.24 -24.76 4.56
CA GLU A 109 7.75 -23.87 3.50
C GLU A 109 6.94 -22.58 3.41
N LEU A 110 5.60 -22.68 3.36
CA LEU A 110 4.72 -21.52 3.31
C LEU A 110 4.85 -20.63 4.55
N SER A 111 5.06 -21.23 5.73
CA SER A 111 5.24 -20.47 6.97
C SER A 111 6.55 -19.70 7.03
N GLU A 112 7.55 -20.13 6.26
CA GLU A 112 8.85 -19.47 6.13
C GLU A 112 8.87 -18.42 5.00
N ASP A 113 8.22 -18.68 3.87
CA ASP A 113 8.19 -17.77 2.72
C ASP A 113 7.34 -16.51 2.99
N LEU A 114 6.17 -16.66 3.63
CA LEU A 114 5.27 -15.54 3.89
C LEU A 114 5.92 -14.37 4.67
N PRO A 115 6.62 -14.59 5.79
CA PRO A 115 7.36 -13.53 6.46
C PRO A 115 8.42 -12.86 5.59
N GLN A 116 9.08 -13.61 4.69
CA GLN A 116 10.09 -13.06 3.79
C GLN A 116 9.45 -12.13 2.75
N LYS A 117 8.34 -12.54 2.13
CA LYS A 117 7.58 -11.68 1.20
C LYS A 117 7.07 -10.42 1.88
N MET A 118 6.49 -10.54 3.07
CA MET A 118 6.05 -9.40 3.87
C MET A 118 7.20 -8.44 4.17
N LYS A 119 8.38 -8.95 4.52
CA LYS A 119 9.58 -8.13 4.74
C LYS A 119 9.97 -7.34 3.49
N GLN A 120 9.94 -7.96 2.31
CA GLN A 120 10.25 -7.28 1.05
C GLN A 120 9.26 -6.15 0.73
N VAL A 121 7.97 -6.33 1.04
CA VAL A 121 6.95 -5.27 0.90
C VAL A 121 7.30 -4.09 1.80
N LEU A 122 7.64 -4.35 3.06
CA LEU A 122 8.03 -3.31 4.03
C LEU A 122 9.32 -2.59 3.61
N GLU A 123 10.27 -3.29 2.99
CA GLU A 123 11.49 -2.69 2.44
C GLU A 123 11.18 -1.76 1.27
N LEU A 124 10.26 -2.12 0.37
CA LEU A 124 9.84 -1.23 -0.72
C LEU A 124 9.04 -0.03 -0.20
N ASP A 125 8.18 -0.20 0.81
CA ASP A 125 7.47 0.91 1.45
C ASP A 125 8.45 1.95 2.02
N LYS A 126 9.58 1.50 2.61
CA LYS A 126 10.65 2.40 3.10
C LYS A 126 11.32 3.21 1.99
N LEU A 127 11.25 2.77 0.73
CA LEU A 127 11.79 3.49 -0.43
C LEU A 127 10.74 4.41 -1.07
N ILE A 128 9.51 3.92 -1.22
CA ILE A 128 8.42 4.63 -1.91
C ILE A 128 7.88 5.80 -1.08
N ILE A 129 7.58 5.57 0.21
CA ILE A 129 6.91 6.57 1.05
C ILE A 129 7.72 7.89 1.14
N PRO A 130 9.04 7.88 1.42
CA PRO A 130 9.80 9.13 1.50
C PRO A 130 9.82 9.90 0.18
N LYS A 131 9.76 9.21 -0.96
CA LYS A 131 9.72 9.87 -2.28
C LYS A 131 8.40 10.57 -2.51
N LEU A 132 7.29 9.90 -2.22
CA LEU A 132 5.96 10.51 -2.30
C LEU A 132 5.84 11.72 -1.37
N GLN A 133 6.41 11.65 -0.16
CA GLN A 133 6.46 12.78 0.76
C GLN A 133 7.23 13.98 0.18
N ARG A 134 8.40 13.75 -0.43
CA ARG A 134 9.18 14.82 -1.09
C ARG A 134 8.44 15.44 -2.28
N GLU A 135 7.79 14.62 -3.11
CA GLU A 135 6.99 15.11 -4.23
C GLU A 135 5.81 15.97 -3.72
N LEU A 136 5.13 15.53 -2.66
CA LEU A 136 4.05 16.28 -2.03
C LEU A 136 4.52 17.64 -1.49
N GLU A 137 5.66 17.71 -0.81
CA GLU A 137 6.21 18.97 -0.31
C GLU A 137 6.60 19.91 -1.47
N THR A 138 7.22 19.39 -2.52
CA THR A 138 7.52 20.16 -3.74
C THR A 138 6.24 20.78 -4.34
N VAL A 139 5.16 19.99 -4.44
CA VAL A 139 3.87 20.48 -4.96
C VAL A 139 3.27 21.56 -4.06
N LYS A 140 3.35 21.40 -2.73
CA LYS A 140 2.89 22.42 -1.78
C LYS A 140 3.67 23.73 -1.90
N GLU A 141 4.98 23.67 -2.03
CA GLU A 141 5.84 24.84 -2.22
C GLU A 141 5.50 25.58 -3.52
N GLU A 142 5.32 24.85 -4.62
CA GLU A 142 4.91 25.39 -5.92
C GLU A 142 3.51 26.04 -5.85
N LEU A 143 2.57 25.41 -5.16
CA LEU A 143 1.23 25.95 -4.95
C LEU A 143 1.27 27.24 -4.12
N ASN A 144 2.08 27.28 -3.06
CA ASN A 144 2.32 28.49 -2.28
C ASN A 144 2.95 29.60 -3.14
N ARG A 145 3.92 29.27 -3.99
CA ARG A 145 4.53 30.21 -4.94
C ARG A 145 3.50 30.81 -5.89
N LEU A 146 2.63 29.98 -6.46
CA LEU A 146 1.56 30.41 -7.36
C LEU A 146 0.51 31.28 -6.65
N GLN A 147 0.12 30.90 -5.42
CA GLN A 147 -0.81 31.70 -4.61
C GLN A 147 -0.20 33.06 -4.26
N ASN A 148 1.08 33.11 -3.88
CA ASN A 148 1.79 34.36 -3.62
C ASN A 148 1.92 35.20 -4.89
N ALA A 149 2.27 34.60 -6.04
CA ALA A 149 2.30 35.30 -7.32
C ALA A 149 0.92 35.88 -7.71
N ARG A 150 -0.19 35.17 -7.41
CA ARG A 150 -1.56 35.70 -7.60
C ARG A 150 -1.86 36.87 -6.66
N LYS A 151 -1.50 36.78 -5.38
CA LYS A 151 -1.64 37.89 -4.41
C LYS A 151 -0.86 39.12 -4.88
N THR A 152 0.38 38.94 -5.30
CA THR A 152 1.24 40.01 -5.81
C THR A 152 0.66 40.61 -7.10
N LYS A 153 0.21 39.80 -8.07
CA LYS A 153 -0.48 40.30 -9.28
C LYS A 153 -1.75 41.09 -8.99
N ASN A 154 -2.51 40.73 -7.94
CA ASN A 154 -3.70 41.46 -7.53
C ASN A 154 -3.38 42.78 -6.79
N ILE A 155 -2.22 42.88 -6.12
CA ILE A 155 -1.74 44.14 -5.52
C ILE A 155 -1.30 45.14 -6.59
N TYR A 156 -0.69 44.65 -7.68
CA TYR A 156 -0.25 45.48 -8.81
C TYR A 156 -1.30 45.67 -9.90
N ARG A 157 -2.53 45.14 -9.75
CA ARG A 157 -3.64 45.59 -10.60
C ARG A 157 -3.92 47.05 -10.22
N PRO A 158 -3.80 48.01 -11.14
CA PRO A 158 -4.15 49.38 -10.84
C PRO A 158 -5.63 49.38 -10.42
N LYS A 159 -5.89 49.70 -9.14
CA LYS A 159 -7.21 50.19 -8.74
C LYS A 159 -7.49 51.36 -9.66
N ASP A 160 -8.56 51.24 -10.44
CA ASP A 160 -9.09 52.18 -11.41
C ASP A 160 -8.45 53.59 -11.34
N LEU A 161 -7.90 54.02 -12.48
CA LEU A 161 -7.64 55.43 -12.78
C LEU A 161 -8.89 56.24 -12.37
N LYS A 162 -8.85 56.85 -11.17
CA LYS A 162 -9.78 57.93 -10.85
C LYS A 162 -9.36 59.09 -11.74
N GLU A 163 -10.14 59.32 -12.80
CA GLU A 163 -10.06 60.51 -13.64
C GLU A 163 -9.87 61.74 -12.76
N ALA A 164 -8.82 62.51 -13.06
CA ALA A 164 -8.59 63.81 -12.46
C ALA A 164 -9.76 64.73 -12.85
N ARG A 165 -10.71 64.94 -11.93
CA ARG A 165 -11.69 66.02 -12.07
C ARG A 165 -10.94 67.33 -11.95
N PHE A 166 -10.77 68.01 -13.08
CA PHE A 166 -10.32 69.40 -13.15
C PHE A 166 -11.12 70.23 -12.14
N ILE A 167 -10.43 70.87 -11.20
CA ILE A 167 -11.02 71.87 -10.32
C ILE A 167 -11.11 73.15 -11.15
N ASP A 168 -12.32 73.45 -11.62
CA ASP A 168 -12.65 74.74 -12.19
C ASP A 168 -12.61 75.78 -11.04
N ARG A 169 -11.57 76.61 -11.00
CA ARG A 169 -11.51 77.77 -10.10
C ARG A 169 -11.98 78.98 -10.89
N ILE A 170 -13.26 79.28 -10.77
CA ILE A 170 -13.80 80.61 -11.06
C ILE A 170 -13.44 81.54 -9.90
N ARG A 171 -12.60 82.55 -10.18
CA ARG A 171 -12.79 83.93 -9.71
C ARG A 171 -12.03 84.90 -10.58
#